data_AF-A0A1G8KSW1-F1
#
_entry.id   AF-A0A1G8KSW1-F1
#
_cell.length_a   1.000
_cell.length_b   1.000
_cell.length_c   1.000
_cell.angle_alpha   90.00
_cell.angle_beta   90.00
_cell.angle_gamma   90.00
#
_symmetry.space_group_name_H-M   'P 1'
#
loop_
_entity.id
_entity.type
_entity.pdbx_description
1 polymer ?
#
loop_
_entity_poly.entity_id
_entity_poly.type
_entity_poly.pdbx_seq_one_letter_code
_entity_poly.pdbx_strand_id
1 'polypeptide(L)'
;MNFNLKIFEGTDSIKFGMTSEEIQSILKIKSTFFKESEVALYQIENYNDICQVHYEASEDGQIVSAAFRFSAPSVFLDNIQLIGEEAGKVEDLFKLKFKDYEISDHCFVSHKSEIFITLNFGKILTVYITRKGYVEKQKRFYEKALSQSTSLIEKKAKVITTKEEKYCVIRFSPLGKEYHQAWDEAYHEQLYKEYSIDKPLYQMKSELESEYDDYKKIDIPIGISRIGGPVVDLPENLKYPEGYSFLAQIDLALFSKHDKLGLLPDRGYLYFFVKDGDKGLVFYENVEKDKLKRINKEHEDWYFAGRIIGDIWFENELISSRYKIDDNGLTVWDELAGEETSKIYGIFTNVQATENEIKKMMKNKILLLQVGSDFLGTGVQCVYIEEDNLRSMDFSQCIFDYSQT
;
A
#
# COMPACT_ATOMS: atom_id res chain seq x y z
N MET A 1 -17.52 22.79 -21.97
CA MET A 1 -18.15 23.54 -20.85
C MET A 1 -17.68 24.98 -20.95
N ASN A 2 -18.53 25.97 -20.66
CA ASN A 2 -18.23 27.39 -20.86
C ASN A 2 -18.16 28.12 -19.51
N PHE A 3 -17.02 28.73 -19.17
CA PHE A 3 -16.78 29.49 -17.95
C PHE A 3 -16.76 30.98 -18.26
N ASN A 4 -17.56 31.82 -17.61
CA ASN A 4 -17.51 33.26 -17.82
C ASN A 4 -16.78 33.96 -16.66
N LEU A 5 -15.65 34.59 -16.95
CA LEU A 5 -14.94 35.51 -16.08
C LEU A 5 -15.76 36.80 -15.99
N LYS A 6 -16.50 36.96 -14.89
CA LYS A 6 -17.15 38.22 -14.54
C LYS A 6 -16.30 38.95 -13.49
N ILE A 7 -15.99 40.21 -13.74
CA ILE A 7 -15.26 41.05 -12.78
C ILE A 7 -16.27 41.58 -11.73
N PHE A 8 -16.40 40.80 -10.64
CA PHE A 8 -16.86 41.12 -9.27
C PHE A 8 -18.36 41.15 -8.83
N GLU A 9 -18.51 40.72 -7.56
CA GLU A 9 -19.62 40.69 -6.58
C GLU A 9 -20.85 39.76 -6.82
N GLY A 10 -20.78 38.54 -6.25
CA GLY A 10 -21.96 37.75 -5.89
C GLY A 10 -22.30 36.56 -6.79
N THR A 11 -22.24 35.36 -6.20
CA THR A 11 -22.99 34.13 -6.52
C THR A 11 -22.64 33.20 -7.69
N ASP A 12 -21.59 33.44 -8.49
CA ASP A 12 -21.11 32.46 -9.50
C ASP A 12 -19.64 31.99 -9.29
N SER A 13 -19.04 32.24 -8.11
CA SER A 13 -17.58 32.18 -7.93
C SER A 13 -17.04 30.97 -7.18
N ILE A 14 -15.89 30.46 -7.63
CA ILE A 14 -15.04 29.57 -6.83
C ILE A 14 -14.45 30.38 -5.67
N LYS A 15 -14.58 29.87 -4.45
CA LYS A 15 -14.14 30.54 -3.22
C LYS A 15 -12.86 29.88 -2.71
N PHE A 16 -12.04 30.69 -2.06
CA PHE A 16 -10.86 30.21 -1.34
C PHE A 16 -11.26 29.22 -0.25
N GLY A 17 -10.62 28.06 -0.17
CA GLY A 17 -10.95 27.03 0.82
C GLY A 17 -12.21 26.20 0.50
N MET A 18 -12.74 26.27 -0.72
CA MET A 18 -13.79 25.32 -1.14
C MET A 18 -13.29 23.89 -1.05
N THR A 19 -14.14 23.00 -0.55
CA THR A 19 -13.84 21.57 -0.58
C THR A 19 -13.89 21.06 -2.01
N SER A 20 -13.22 19.93 -2.25
CA SER A 20 -13.29 19.23 -3.53
C SER A 20 -14.73 18.98 -3.96
N GLU A 21 -15.65 18.65 -3.04
CA GLU A 21 -17.08 18.42 -3.31
C GLU A 21 -17.82 19.70 -3.73
N GLU A 22 -17.50 20.85 -3.12
CA GLU A 22 -18.08 22.14 -3.51
C GLU A 22 -17.65 22.54 -4.92
N ILE A 23 -16.36 22.32 -5.24
CA ILE A 23 -15.81 22.52 -6.59
C ILE A 23 -16.47 21.53 -7.56
N GLN A 24 -16.62 20.25 -7.22
CA GLN A 24 -17.30 19.24 -8.05
C GLN A 24 -18.77 19.59 -8.31
N SER A 25 -19.48 20.13 -7.31
CA SER A 25 -20.88 20.55 -7.43
C SER A 25 -21.04 21.72 -8.41
N ILE A 26 -20.10 22.67 -8.40
CA ILE A 26 -20.07 23.80 -9.33
C ILE A 26 -19.64 23.36 -10.73
N LEU A 27 -18.60 22.53 -10.81
CA LEU A 27 -18.01 22.10 -12.07
C LEU A 27 -18.79 20.96 -12.75
N LYS A 28 -19.69 20.28 -12.02
CA LYS A 28 -20.42 19.07 -12.47
C LYS A 28 -19.49 17.99 -13.04
N ILE A 29 -18.26 17.91 -12.53
CA ILE A 29 -17.26 16.91 -12.89
C ILE A 29 -16.80 16.17 -11.63
N LYS A 30 -16.41 14.90 -11.78
CA LYS A 30 -15.78 14.12 -10.71
C LYS A 30 -14.28 14.41 -10.74
N SER A 31 -13.71 14.91 -9.64
CA SER A 31 -12.26 15.14 -9.56
C SER A 31 -11.52 13.81 -9.53
N THR A 32 -10.40 13.76 -10.23
CA THR A 32 -9.41 12.67 -10.05
C THR A 32 -8.28 13.25 -9.23
N PHE A 33 -8.06 12.71 -8.02
CA PHE A 33 -6.94 13.13 -7.19
C PHE A 33 -5.65 12.56 -7.79
N PHE A 34 -4.64 13.40 -7.96
CA PHE A 34 -3.37 13.00 -8.56
C PHE A 34 -2.26 13.31 -7.55
N LYS A 35 -1.64 12.26 -7.02
CA LYS A 35 -0.67 12.33 -5.91
C LYS A 35 0.79 12.27 -6.37
N GLU A 36 1.04 12.11 -7.67
CA GLU A 36 2.40 12.05 -8.21
C GLU A 36 3.00 13.46 -8.39
N SER A 37 4.31 13.53 -8.59
CA SER A 37 5.05 14.80 -8.76
C SER A 37 4.47 15.68 -9.88
N GLU A 38 4.73 16.99 -9.85
CA GLU A 38 4.30 17.92 -10.91
C GLU A 38 4.71 17.43 -12.32
N VAL A 39 5.86 16.78 -12.42
CA VAL A 39 6.37 16.15 -13.65
C VAL A 39 5.48 15.01 -14.15
N ALA A 40 4.93 14.21 -13.25
CA ALA A 40 4.04 13.11 -13.59
C ALA A 40 2.67 13.59 -14.09
N LEU A 41 2.21 14.78 -13.66
CA LEU A 41 0.99 15.37 -14.19
C LEU A 41 1.11 15.62 -15.71
N TYR A 42 2.28 16.07 -16.18
CA TYR A 42 2.51 16.31 -17.61
C TYR A 42 2.51 15.04 -18.47
N GLN A 43 2.56 13.86 -17.86
CA GLN A 43 2.55 12.56 -18.54
C GLN A 43 1.13 11.99 -18.71
N ILE A 44 0.11 12.60 -18.11
CA ILE A 44 -1.28 12.22 -18.32
C ILE A 44 -1.70 12.64 -19.74
N GLU A 45 -2.24 11.72 -20.53
CA GLU A 45 -2.65 11.97 -21.93
C GLU A 45 -3.60 13.17 -22.10
N ASN A 46 -4.31 13.58 -21.04
CA ASN A 46 -5.29 14.66 -21.03
C ASN A 46 -4.91 15.84 -20.10
N TYR A 47 -3.63 16.02 -19.75
CA TYR A 47 -3.18 17.09 -18.83
C TYR A 47 -3.63 18.49 -19.24
N ASN A 48 -3.69 18.76 -20.54
CA ASN A 48 -4.11 20.06 -21.06
C ASN A 48 -5.64 20.22 -21.13
N ASP A 49 -6.41 19.16 -20.87
CA ASP A 49 -7.87 19.16 -20.98
C ASP A 49 -8.60 19.26 -19.62
N ILE A 50 -7.86 19.57 -18.55
CA ILE A 50 -8.37 19.63 -17.17
C ILE A 50 -8.26 21.02 -16.55
N CYS A 51 -9.17 21.32 -15.62
CA CYS A 51 -9.06 22.43 -14.69
C CYS A 51 -8.27 21.96 -13.46
N GLN A 52 -7.22 22.69 -13.09
CA GLN A 52 -6.37 22.36 -11.95
C GLN A 52 -6.61 23.36 -10.82
N VAL A 53 -6.57 22.87 -9.59
CA VAL A 53 -6.65 23.68 -8.38
C VAL A 53 -5.38 23.47 -7.59
N HIS A 54 -4.62 24.54 -7.41
CA HIS A 54 -3.38 24.57 -6.66
C HIS A 54 -3.66 25.22 -5.31
N TYR A 55 -3.13 24.67 -4.24
CA TYR A 55 -3.19 25.27 -2.90
C TYR A 55 -1.77 25.51 -2.40
N GLU A 56 -1.53 26.68 -1.84
CA GLU A 56 -0.27 27.03 -1.16
C GLU A 56 -0.56 27.10 0.33
N ALA A 57 0.27 26.42 1.14
CA ALA A 57 0.19 26.46 2.59
C ALA A 57 1.39 27.23 3.19
N SER A 58 1.17 27.95 4.29
CA SER A 58 2.23 28.52 5.12
C SER A 58 2.98 27.42 5.88
N GLU A 59 4.10 27.81 6.51
CA GLU A 59 4.96 26.90 7.31
C GLU A 59 4.22 26.19 8.45
N ASP A 60 3.13 26.77 8.96
CA ASP A 60 2.27 26.19 9.99
C ASP A 60 1.11 25.34 9.41
N GLY A 61 1.11 25.08 8.11
CA GLY A 61 0.14 24.23 7.42
C GLY A 61 -1.19 24.91 7.10
N GLN A 62 -1.32 26.23 7.30
CA GLN A 62 -2.53 26.96 6.92
C GLN A 62 -2.52 27.29 5.43
N ILE A 63 -3.63 27.07 4.73
CA ILE A 63 -3.75 27.43 3.32
C ILE A 63 -3.75 28.96 3.18
N VAL A 64 -2.76 29.51 2.48
CA VAL A 64 -2.53 30.96 2.28
C VAL A 64 -2.79 31.43 0.85
N SER A 65 -2.68 30.54 -0.15
CA SER A 65 -3.10 30.80 -1.53
C SER A 65 -3.86 29.61 -2.15
N ALA A 66 -4.66 29.93 -3.17
CA ALA A 66 -5.32 28.96 -4.03
C ALA A 66 -5.33 29.53 -5.45
N ALA A 67 -4.97 28.71 -6.43
CA ALA A 67 -4.93 29.10 -7.83
C ALA A 67 -5.71 28.11 -8.69
N PHE A 68 -6.55 28.65 -9.56
CA PHE A 68 -7.26 27.88 -10.57
C PHE A 68 -6.54 28.04 -11.89
N ARG A 69 -6.11 26.93 -12.50
CA ARG A 69 -5.56 26.92 -13.84
C ARG A 69 -6.51 26.22 -14.79
N PHE A 70 -6.90 26.93 -15.82
CA PHE A 70 -7.73 26.41 -16.90
C PHE A 70 -6.86 26.21 -18.14
N SER A 71 -6.70 24.95 -18.55
CA SER A 71 -6.07 24.55 -19.82
C SER A 71 -7.15 24.05 -20.81
N ALA A 72 -8.21 23.44 -20.28
CA ALA A 72 -9.57 23.35 -20.81
C ALA A 72 -10.51 23.18 -19.60
N PRO A 73 -11.84 23.47 -19.64
CA PRO A 73 -12.73 23.83 -20.76
C PRO A 73 -12.73 25.32 -21.15
N SER A 74 -13.54 25.72 -22.15
CA SER A 74 -13.67 27.10 -22.66
C SER A 74 -13.88 28.14 -21.55
N VAL A 75 -12.86 28.95 -21.26
CA VAL A 75 -12.95 30.15 -20.41
C VAL A 75 -13.32 31.35 -21.27
N PHE A 76 -14.19 32.24 -20.80
CA PHE A 76 -14.72 33.39 -21.50
C PHE A 76 -14.49 34.66 -20.68
N LEU A 77 -14.17 35.79 -21.30
CA LEU A 77 -14.21 37.11 -20.69
C LEU A 77 -15.17 37.96 -21.53
N ASP A 78 -16.24 38.47 -20.93
CA ASP A 78 -17.30 39.22 -21.64
C ASP A 78 -17.80 38.54 -22.93
N ASN A 79 -18.08 37.24 -22.87
CA ASN A 79 -18.50 36.37 -23.99
C ASN A 79 -17.42 36.08 -25.06
N ILE A 80 -16.18 36.54 -24.88
CA ILE A 80 -15.05 36.13 -25.72
C ILE A 80 -14.39 34.90 -25.11
N GLN A 81 -14.40 33.77 -25.82
CA GLN A 81 -13.63 32.60 -25.38
C GLN A 81 -12.14 32.96 -25.40
N LEU A 82 -11.48 32.77 -24.26
CA LEU A 82 -10.06 33.02 -24.07
C LEU A 82 -9.23 31.87 -24.64
N ILE A 83 -9.35 30.66 -24.08
CA ILE A 83 -8.49 29.52 -24.46
C ILE A 83 -8.65 29.20 -25.96
N GLY A 84 -7.52 29.25 -26.68
CA GLY A 84 -7.41 29.03 -28.12
C GLY A 84 -7.60 30.28 -29.00
N GLU A 85 -7.99 31.42 -28.43
CA GLU A 85 -8.18 32.68 -29.18
C GLU A 85 -6.86 33.42 -29.41
N GLU A 86 -6.82 34.22 -30.48
CA GLU A 86 -5.67 35.05 -30.84
C GLU A 86 -5.42 36.14 -29.79
N ALA A 87 -4.17 36.26 -29.33
CA ALA A 87 -3.74 37.20 -28.30
C ALA A 87 -4.14 38.64 -28.62
N GLY A 88 -3.98 39.06 -29.88
CA GLY A 88 -4.33 40.42 -30.31
C GLY A 88 -5.81 40.77 -30.12
N LYS A 89 -6.73 39.79 -30.21
CA LYS A 89 -8.16 40.02 -29.96
C LYS A 89 -8.49 40.12 -28.47
N VAL A 90 -7.77 39.37 -27.64
CA VAL A 90 -7.96 39.35 -26.19
C VAL A 90 -7.26 40.53 -25.51
N GLU A 91 -6.14 41.00 -26.07
CA GLU A 91 -5.33 42.10 -25.55
C GLU A 91 -6.13 43.39 -25.36
N ASP A 92 -6.87 43.82 -26.38
CA ASP A 92 -7.68 45.05 -26.29
C ASP A 92 -8.77 44.94 -25.22
N LEU A 93 -9.42 43.77 -25.12
CA LEU A 93 -10.41 43.50 -24.07
C LEU A 93 -9.74 43.52 -22.68
N PHE A 94 -8.57 42.91 -22.55
CA PHE A 94 -7.84 42.83 -21.29
C PHE A 94 -7.40 44.22 -20.79
N LYS A 95 -6.85 45.06 -21.69
CA LYS A 95 -6.49 46.46 -21.40
C LYS A 95 -7.69 47.31 -21.01
N LEU A 96 -8.85 47.06 -21.61
CA LEU A 96 -10.09 47.77 -21.29
C LEU A 96 -10.61 47.39 -19.89
N LYS A 97 -10.47 46.11 -19.52
CA LYS A 97 -11.05 45.53 -18.31
C LYS A 97 -10.23 45.77 -17.05
N PHE A 98 -8.91 45.67 -17.17
CA PHE A 98 -7.99 45.80 -16.06
C PHE A 98 -7.22 47.11 -16.18
N LYS A 99 -7.11 47.87 -15.10
CA LYS A 99 -6.33 49.13 -15.10
C LYS A 99 -4.88 48.92 -14.68
N ASP A 100 -4.60 47.74 -14.16
CA ASP A 100 -3.36 47.28 -13.53
C ASP A 100 -2.77 46.11 -14.33
N TYR A 101 -2.76 46.23 -15.65
CA TYR A 101 -2.29 45.17 -16.51
C TYR A 101 -0.81 45.26 -16.82
N GLU A 102 -0.19 44.10 -17.03
CA GLU A 102 1.11 43.93 -17.67
C GLU A 102 0.95 42.95 -18.83
N ILE A 103 1.50 43.29 -19.99
CA ILE A 103 1.41 42.48 -21.20
C ILE A 103 2.82 42.29 -21.75
N SER A 104 3.13 41.04 -22.09
CA SER A 104 4.37 40.64 -22.74
C SER A 104 4.08 39.68 -23.89
N ASP A 105 5.11 39.32 -24.64
CA ASP A 105 5.02 38.33 -25.73
C ASP A 105 4.54 36.95 -25.26
N HIS A 106 4.52 36.70 -23.95
CA HIS A 106 4.21 35.40 -23.37
C HIS A 106 3.02 35.39 -22.41
N CYS A 107 2.53 36.55 -21.95
CA CYS A 107 1.42 36.58 -21.00
C CYS A 107 0.71 37.94 -20.86
N PHE A 108 -0.52 37.88 -20.33
CA PHE A 108 -1.28 39.01 -19.81
C PHE A 108 -1.50 38.84 -18.30
N VAL A 109 -1.27 39.89 -17.52
CA VAL A 109 -1.35 39.83 -16.06
C VAL A 109 -2.17 40.99 -15.54
N SER A 110 -3.10 40.76 -14.61
CA SER A 110 -3.68 41.80 -13.76
C SER A 110 -3.39 41.45 -12.30
N HIS A 111 -2.54 42.25 -11.66
CA HIS A 111 -2.06 41.98 -10.30
C HIS A 111 -3.15 42.16 -9.23
N LYS A 112 -4.05 43.14 -9.39
CA LYS A 112 -5.16 43.40 -8.46
C LYS A 112 -6.30 42.42 -8.61
N SER A 113 -6.56 41.97 -9.84
CA SER A 113 -7.58 40.96 -10.10
C SER A 113 -7.04 39.55 -9.96
N GLU A 114 -5.72 39.43 -9.82
CA GLU A 114 -4.97 38.18 -9.64
C GLU A 114 -5.18 37.19 -10.80
N ILE A 115 -5.34 37.71 -12.01
CA ILE A 115 -5.54 36.95 -13.25
C ILE A 115 -4.24 36.93 -14.06
N PHE A 116 -3.86 35.76 -14.54
CA PHE A 116 -2.68 35.57 -15.37
C PHE A 116 -3.03 34.68 -16.59
N ILE A 117 -2.74 35.14 -17.80
CA ILE A 117 -3.06 34.44 -19.05
C ILE A 117 -1.76 34.14 -19.77
N THR A 118 -1.50 32.89 -20.15
CA THR A 118 -0.28 32.52 -20.89
C THR A 118 -0.56 32.38 -22.37
N LEU A 119 0.43 32.73 -23.19
CA LEU A 119 0.38 32.63 -24.64
C LEU A 119 1.28 31.48 -25.15
N ASN A 120 0.85 30.83 -26.23
CA ASN A 120 1.70 29.95 -27.03
C ASN A 120 1.45 30.23 -28.51
N PHE A 121 2.52 30.56 -29.25
CA PHE A 121 2.46 30.95 -30.66
C PHE A 121 1.36 32.00 -30.98
N GLY A 122 1.22 33.01 -30.11
CA GLY A 122 0.26 34.09 -30.29
C GLY A 122 -1.18 33.76 -29.92
N LYS A 123 -1.47 32.57 -29.39
CA LYS A 123 -2.80 32.18 -28.89
C LYS A 123 -2.82 32.01 -27.38
N ILE A 124 -3.96 32.25 -26.76
CA ILE A 124 -4.14 31.97 -25.32
C ILE A 124 -4.08 30.46 -25.09
N LEU A 125 -3.11 30.03 -24.28
CA LEU A 125 -2.95 28.63 -23.90
C LEU A 125 -3.65 28.31 -22.59
N THR A 126 -3.44 29.12 -21.55
CA THR A 126 -4.03 28.88 -20.22
C THR A 126 -4.46 30.17 -19.54
N VAL A 127 -5.43 30.05 -18.66
CA VAL A 127 -5.89 31.14 -17.78
C VAL A 127 -5.71 30.70 -16.33
N TYR A 128 -5.03 31.52 -15.55
CA TYR A 128 -4.81 31.36 -14.13
C TYR A 128 -5.58 32.44 -13.37
N ILE A 129 -6.21 32.03 -12.27
CA ILE A 129 -6.84 32.93 -11.31
C ILE A 129 -6.30 32.56 -9.95
N THR A 130 -5.47 33.44 -9.41
CA THR A 130 -4.90 33.30 -8.07
C THR A 130 -5.75 34.09 -7.08
N ARG A 131 -5.81 33.66 -5.82
CA ARG A 131 -6.41 34.45 -4.73
C ARG A 131 -5.49 34.40 -3.53
N LYS A 132 -4.96 35.55 -3.09
CA LYS A 132 -4.15 35.64 -1.87
C LYS A 132 -4.95 36.23 -0.70
N GLY A 133 -4.85 35.59 0.48
CA GLY A 133 -5.14 36.19 1.79
C GLY A 133 -6.55 36.73 2.06
N TYR A 134 -7.53 35.86 2.39
CA TYR A 134 -8.83 36.30 2.94
C TYR A 134 -9.30 35.46 4.15
N VAL A 135 -8.45 35.38 5.17
CA VAL A 135 -8.55 34.42 6.30
C VAL A 135 -9.67 34.74 7.31
N GLU A 136 -9.90 36.01 7.68
CA GLU A 136 -10.76 36.34 8.83
C GLU A 136 -12.27 36.06 8.66
N LYS A 137 -12.85 36.44 7.51
CA LYS A 137 -14.29 36.26 7.24
C LYS A 137 -14.64 34.79 6.98
N GLN A 138 -13.69 34.03 6.45
CA GLN A 138 -13.84 32.60 6.20
C GLN A 138 -13.70 31.80 7.49
N LYS A 139 -12.75 32.14 8.38
CA LYS A 139 -12.66 31.55 9.72
C LYS A 139 -13.99 31.60 10.46
N ARG A 140 -14.68 32.75 10.47
CA ARG A 140 -16.02 32.88 11.09
C ARG A 140 -17.12 32.08 10.38
N PHE A 141 -17.07 31.95 9.06
CA PHE A 141 -18.01 31.13 8.30
C PHE A 141 -17.80 29.63 8.61
N TYR A 142 -16.55 29.18 8.67
CA TYR A 142 -16.19 27.81 9.00
C TYR A 142 -16.39 27.50 10.48
N GLU A 143 -16.13 28.39 11.44
CA GLU A 143 -16.49 28.20 12.85
C GLU A 143 -18.01 27.99 13.02
N LYS A 144 -18.82 28.67 12.20
CA LYS A 144 -20.28 28.51 12.17
C LYS A 144 -20.72 27.23 11.46
N ALA A 145 -20.02 26.80 10.41
CA ALA A 145 -20.30 25.55 9.70
C ALA A 145 -19.81 24.32 10.47
N LEU A 146 -18.64 24.40 11.12
CA LEU A 146 -18.09 23.40 12.02
C LEU A 146 -18.95 23.25 13.26
N SER A 147 -19.44 24.32 13.90
CA SER A 147 -20.36 24.15 15.04
C SER A 147 -21.66 23.43 14.66
N GLN A 148 -22.11 23.54 13.40
CA GLN A 148 -23.25 22.80 12.88
C GLN A 148 -22.89 21.37 12.45
N SER A 149 -21.73 21.15 11.83
CA SER A 149 -21.27 19.82 11.39
C SER A 149 -20.75 18.97 12.54
N THR A 150 -20.09 19.54 13.55
CA THR A 150 -19.70 18.86 14.80
C THR A 150 -20.93 18.34 15.54
N SER A 151 -22.07 19.03 15.52
CA SER A 151 -23.33 18.50 16.08
C SER A 151 -23.89 17.28 15.31
N LEU A 152 -23.54 17.16 14.02
CA LEU A 152 -23.90 16.05 13.13
C LEU A 152 -22.88 14.91 13.19
N ILE A 153 -21.60 15.24 13.34
CA ILE A 153 -20.49 14.30 13.55
C ILE A 153 -20.59 13.71 14.96
N GLU A 154 -20.92 14.46 16.00
CA GLU A 154 -21.19 13.90 17.33
C GLU A 154 -22.44 13.01 17.34
N LYS A 155 -23.47 13.33 16.52
CA LYS A 155 -24.63 12.46 16.32
C LYS A 155 -24.31 11.19 15.50
N LYS A 156 -23.33 11.23 14.58
CA LYS A 156 -22.87 10.07 13.81
C LYS A 156 -21.79 9.25 14.53
N ALA A 157 -20.92 9.87 15.30
CA ALA A 157 -19.88 9.26 16.13
C ALA A 157 -20.51 8.54 17.34
N LYS A 158 -21.68 8.98 17.83
CA LYS A 158 -22.47 8.22 18.80
C LYS A 158 -23.12 6.94 18.24
N VAL A 159 -22.96 6.63 16.95
CA VAL A 159 -23.56 5.44 16.30
C VAL A 159 -22.54 4.34 15.99
N ILE A 160 -21.24 4.52 16.25
CA ILE A 160 -20.25 3.43 16.13
C ILE A 160 -19.57 3.20 17.48
N THR A 161 -20.36 2.79 18.47
CA THR A 161 -19.90 1.89 19.52
C THR A 161 -20.26 0.45 19.14
N THR A 162 -19.90 0.04 17.93
CA THR A 162 -19.82 -1.39 17.60
C THR A 162 -18.62 -1.95 18.35
N LYS A 163 -18.86 -2.98 19.16
CA LYS A 163 -17.85 -3.77 19.86
C LYS A 163 -16.70 -4.08 18.91
N GLU A 164 -15.51 -3.52 19.18
CA GLU A 164 -14.33 -3.72 18.35
C GLU A 164 -14.01 -5.21 18.26
N GLU A 165 -13.99 -5.74 17.03
CA GLU A 165 -13.67 -7.14 16.78
C GLU A 165 -12.20 -7.39 17.06
N LYS A 166 -11.92 -8.38 17.91
CA LYS A 166 -10.57 -8.78 18.31
C LYS A 166 -10.31 -10.21 17.89
N TYR A 167 -9.13 -10.44 17.35
CA TYR A 167 -8.69 -11.74 16.86
C TYR A 167 -7.46 -12.18 17.64
N CYS A 168 -7.47 -13.43 18.13
CA CYS A 168 -6.32 -14.02 18.79
C CYS A 168 -5.25 -14.34 17.74
N VAL A 169 -4.00 -14.00 18.01
CA VAL A 169 -2.87 -14.22 17.10
C VAL A 169 -1.69 -14.82 17.85
N ILE A 170 -1.03 -15.79 17.22
CA ILE A 170 0.31 -16.22 17.61
C ILE A 170 1.29 -15.62 16.61
N ARG A 171 2.08 -14.66 17.08
CA ARG A 171 3.13 -14.01 16.30
C ARG A 171 4.45 -14.70 16.48
N PHE A 172 5.31 -14.56 15.48
CA PHE A 172 6.68 -14.99 15.57
C PHE A 172 7.60 -14.14 14.71
N SER A 173 8.87 -14.04 15.11
CA SER A 173 9.88 -13.23 14.43
C SER A 173 11.02 -14.09 13.90
N PRO A 174 11.79 -13.60 12.91
CA PRO A 174 12.99 -14.28 12.46
C PRO A 174 14.11 -14.21 13.51
N LEU A 175 14.89 -15.29 13.64
CA LEU A 175 16.09 -15.37 14.46
C LEU A 175 17.34 -15.51 13.59
N GLY A 176 18.27 -14.58 13.75
CA GLY A 176 19.57 -14.63 13.08
C GLY A 176 19.50 -14.28 11.60
N LYS A 177 20.61 -14.57 10.90
CA LYS A 177 20.71 -14.37 9.46
C LYS A 177 19.91 -15.40 8.69
N GLU A 178 19.57 -15.09 7.45
CA GLU A 178 19.10 -16.10 6.51
C GLU A 178 20.22 -17.08 6.21
N TYR A 179 19.86 -18.33 5.98
CA TYR A 179 20.78 -19.34 5.50
C TYR A 179 20.33 -19.86 4.14
N HIS A 180 21.28 -20.13 3.27
CA HIS A 180 21.01 -20.46 1.86
C HIS A 180 21.76 -21.73 1.45
N GLN A 181 21.42 -22.26 0.27
CA GLN A 181 22.13 -23.39 -0.34
C GLN A 181 23.61 -23.09 -0.58
N ALA A 182 24.48 -24.10 -0.49
CA ALA A 182 25.91 -23.88 -0.66
C ALA A 182 26.22 -23.54 -2.12
N TRP A 183 26.54 -22.27 -2.38
CA TRP A 183 26.94 -21.83 -3.71
C TRP A 183 28.37 -22.28 -3.99
N ASP A 184 28.55 -23.06 -5.04
CA ASP A 184 29.88 -23.38 -5.56
C ASP A 184 30.39 -22.24 -6.46
N GLU A 185 31.66 -22.33 -6.86
CA GLU A 185 32.26 -21.34 -7.78
C GLU A 185 31.53 -21.26 -9.12
N ALA A 186 30.98 -22.38 -9.61
CA ALA A 186 30.30 -22.43 -10.89
C ALA A 186 28.99 -21.63 -10.87
N TYR A 187 28.23 -21.68 -9.77
CA TYR A 187 27.02 -20.87 -9.59
C TYR A 187 27.33 -19.37 -9.64
N HIS A 188 28.38 -18.92 -8.95
CA HIS A 188 28.76 -17.51 -8.99
C HIS A 188 29.26 -17.08 -10.38
N GLU A 189 29.99 -17.93 -11.09
CA GLU A 189 30.39 -17.67 -12.48
C GLU A 189 29.20 -17.58 -13.43
N GLN A 190 28.13 -18.35 -13.18
CA GLN A 190 26.89 -18.28 -13.95
C GLN A 190 26.15 -16.96 -13.69
N LEU A 191 25.95 -16.59 -12.41
CA LEU A 191 25.38 -15.29 -12.01
C LEU A 191 26.12 -14.13 -12.68
N TYR A 192 27.46 -14.20 -12.72
CA TYR A 192 28.29 -13.19 -13.39
C TYR A 192 27.95 -13.01 -14.87
N LYS A 193 27.81 -14.12 -15.59
CA LYS A 193 27.47 -14.12 -17.02
C LYS A 193 26.04 -13.62 -17.27
N GLU A 194 25.11 -14.00 -16.40
CA GLU A 194 23.70 -13.72 -16.58
C GLU A 194 23.35 -12.25 -16.29
N TYR A 195 23.91 -11.68 -15.22
CA TYR A 195 23.56 -10.34 -14.75
C TYR A 195 24.53 -9.24 -15.18
N SER A 196 25.58 -9.56 -15.96
CA SER A 196 26.57 -8.60 -16.47
C SER A 196 27.13 -7.68 -15.37
N ILE A 197 27.42 -8.27 -14.20
CA ILE A 197 27.78 -7.50 -13.00
C ILE A 197 29.22 -7.00 -13.13
N ASP A 198 29.41 -5.67 -13.12
CA ASP A 198 30.72 -5.01 -13.15
C ASP A 198 31.39 -4.99 -11.77
N LYS A 199 31.40 -6.13 -11.08
CA LYS A 199 32.05 -6.33 -9.78
C LYS A 199 32.96 -7.57 -9.82
N PRO A 200 34.14 -7.54 -9.16
CA PRO A 200 34.96 -8.73 -9.01
C PRO A 200 34.26 -9.82 -8.18
N LEU A 201 34.47 -11.09 -8.56
CA LEU A 201 33.87 -12.27 -7.90
C LEU A 201 34.06 -12.29 -6.37
N TYR A 202 35.24 -11.90 -5.87
CA TYR A 202 35.51 -11.89 -4.43
C TYR A 202 34.64 -10.90 -3.65
N GLN A 203 34.27 -9.78 -4.28
CA GLN A 203 33.43 -8.76 -3.64
C GLN A 203 32.00 -9.28 -3.51
N MET A 204 31.46 -9.90 -4.56
CA MET A 204 30.13 -10.52 -4.51
C MET A 204 30.07 -11.66 -3.51
N LYS A 205 31.08 -12.55 -3.48
CA LYS A 205 31.18 -13.60 -2.45
C LYS A 205 31.14 -12.98 -1.05
N SER A 206 31.90 -11.92 -0.81
CA SER A 206 31.90 -11.22 0.47
C SER A 206 30.56 -10.54 0.80
N GLU A 207 29.87 -9.96 -0.19
CA GLU A 207 28.53 -9.36 0.00
C GLU A 207 27.52 -10.45 0.37
N LEU A 208 27.52 -11.55 -0.37
CA LEU A 208 26.66 -12.71 -0.13
C LEU A 208 26.92 -13.40 1.21
N GLU A 209 28.19 -13.63 1.59
CA GLU A 209 28.56 -14.16 2.91
C GLU A 209 28.26 -13.17 4.05
N SER A 210 28.11 -11.87 3.73
CA SER A 210 27.69 -10.89 4.72
C SER A 210 26.19 -10.93 4.97
N GLU A 211 25.39 -11.24 3.95
CA GLU A 211 23.93 -11.32 3.99
C GLU A 211 23.43 -12.69 4.47
N TYR A 212 24.05 -13.77 4.01
CA TYR A 212 23.59 -15.13 4.21
C TYR A 212 24.62 -16.05 4.86
N ASP A 213 24.15 -17.02 5.64
CA ASP A 213 24.93 -18.13 6.18
C ASP A 213 24.84 -19.37 5.28
N ASP A 214 25.96 -20.04 5.02
CA ASP A 214 25.94 -21.36 4.35
C ASP A 214 25.34 -22.41 5.29
N TYR A 215 24.24 -23.05 4.88
CA TYR A 215 23.55 -24.05 5.71
C TYR A 215 24.45 -25.24 6.12
N LYS A 216 25.53 -25.50 5.38
CA LYS A 216 26.50 -26.56 5.69
C LYS A 216 27.49 -26.15 6.78
N LYS A 217 27.60 -24.85 7.07
CA LYS A 217 28.56 -24.27 8.04
C LYS A 217 27.92 -23.87 9.37
N ILE A 218 26.60 -23.77 9.43
CA ILE A 218 25.86 -23.46 10.66
C ILE A 218 25.28 -24.71 11.32
N ASP A 219 25.22 -24.70 12.65
CA ASP A 219 24.56 -25.76 13.42
C ASP A 219 23.07 -25.43 13.60
N ILE A 220 22.24 -25.92 12.69
CA ILE A 220 20.78 -25.82 12.81
C ILE A 220 20.29 -26.97 13.71
N PRO A 221 19.66 -26.70 14.86
CA PRO A 221 19.14 -27.77 15.71
C PRO A 221 18.07 -28.60 14.99
N ILE A 222 18.11 -29.92 15.12
CA ILE A 222 17.05 -30.81 14.61
C ILE A 222 15.69 -30.34 15.13
N GLY A 223 14.64 -30.36 14.32
CA GLY A 223 13.28 -30.05 14.75
C GLY A 223 12.99 -28.58 15.02
N ILE A 224 13.97 -27.66 14.92
CA ILE A 224 13.69 -26.23 15.17
C ILE A 224 12.70 -25.68 14.14
N SER A 225 11.75 -24.86 14.61
CA SER A 225 10.80 -24.15 13.76
C SER A 225 11.53 -23.20 12.80
N ARG A 226 11.11 -23.17 11.53
CA ARG A 226 11.77 -22.41 10.47
C ARG A 226 10.84 -22.14 9.30
N ILE A 227 11.20 -21.14 8.51
CA ILE A 227 10.60 -20.83 7.22
C ILE A 227 11.67 -21.01 6.14
N GLY A 228 11.33 -21.70 5.06
CA GLY A 228 12.15 -21.86 3.86
C GLY A 228 13.50 -22.53 4.05
N GLY A 229 14.32 -22.44 3.01
CA GLY A 229 15.70 -22.89 2.96
C GLY A 229 15.86 -24.38 2.68
N PRO A 230 17.12 -24.83 2.51
CA PRO A 230 17.40 -26.17 2.04
C PRO A 230 17.26 -27.26 3.11
N VAL A 231 17.02 -26.91 4.38
CA VAL A 231 17.08 -27.86 5.51
C VAL A 231 15.71 -28.09 6.11
N VAL A 232 15.22 -29.32 6.01
CA VAL A 232 13.98 -29.77 6.65
C VAL A 232 14.25 -31.03 7.47
N ASP A 233 13.59 -31.19 8.62
CA ASP A 233 13.73 -32.36 9.47
C ASP A 233 12.40 -33.13 9.47
N LEU A 234 12.31 -34.19 8.66
CA LEU A 234 11.08 -34.99 8.50
C LEU A 234 11.12 -36.27 9.32
N PRO A 235 9.97 -36.80 9.78
CA PRO A 235 9.92 -38.12 10.39
C PRO A 235 10.17 -39.22 9.35
N GLU A 236 10.57 -40.40 9.81
CA GLU A 236 10.96 -41.51 8.91
C GLU A 236 9.84 -41.97 7.96
N ASN A 237 8.57 -41.82 8.35
CA ASN A 237 7.41 -42.17 7.55
C ASN A 237 7.07 -41.14 6.47
N LEU A 238 7.58 -39.91 6.57
CA LEU A 238 7.28 -38.83 5.64
C LEU A 238 8.45 -38.63 4.67
N LYS A 239 8.15 -38.76 3.37
CA LYS A 239 9.10 -38.43 2.31
C LYS A 239 8.93 -36.97 1.92
N TYR A 240 10.03 -36.33 1.53
CA TYR A 240 9.99 -35.02 0.90
C TYR A 240 9.10 -35.10 -0.36
N PRO A 241 8.05 -34.26 -0.49
CA PRO A 241 7.16 -34.30 -1.65
C PRO A 241 7.87 -33.76 -2.90
N GLU A 242 8.11 -34.64 -3.88
CA GLU A 242 8.78 -34.24 -5.14
C GLU A 242 7.97 -33.17 -5.89
N GLY A 243 8.68 -32.17 -6.43
CA GLY A 243 8.08 -31.06 -7.15
C GLY A 243 7.44 -29.98 -6.27
N TYR A 244 7.74 -29.96 -4.97
CA TYR A 244 7.34 -28.90 -4.05
C TYR A 244 8.57 -28.26 -3.39
N SER A 245 8.51 -26.97 -3.11
CA SER A 245 9.43 -26.22 -2.27
C SER A 245 8.99 -26.27 -0.80
N PHE A 246 9.94 -26.36 0.11
CA PHE A 246 9.68 -26.32 1.54
C PHE A 246 9.35 -24.90 1.98
N LEU A 247 8.15 -24.68 2.55
CA LEU A 247 7.70 -23.39 3.05
C LEU A 247 8.02 -23.24 4.55
N ALA A 248 7.64 -24.22 5.37
CA ALA A 248 7.78 -24.08 6.82
C ALA A 248 7.75 -25.43 7.54
N GLN A 249 8.42 -25.47 8.69
CA GLN A 249 8.31 -26.51 9.71
C GLN A 249 8.02 -25.83 11.04
N ILE A 250 6.95 -26.23 11.73
CA ILE A 250 6.47 -25.61 12.96
C ILE A 250 6.42 -26.66 14.07
N ASP A 251 7.22 -26.46 15.12
CA ASP A 251 7.16 -27.24 16.37
C ASP A 251 5.95 -26.81 17.20
N LEU A 252 4.92 -27.65 17.22
CA LEU A 252 3.66 -27.36 17.91
C LEU A 252 3.81 -27.36 19.44
N ALA A 253 4.83 -28.03 20.00
CA ALA A 253 5.09 -27.97 21.44
C ALA A 253 5.58 -26.58 21.89
N LEU A 254 6.13 -25.78 20.96
CA LEU A 254 6.47 -24.38 21.21
C LEU A 254 5.25 -23.48 20.99
N PHE A 255 4.59 -23.61 19.85
CA PHE A 255 3.50 -22.70 19.45
C PHE A 255 2.24 -22.85 20.30
N SER A 256 1.87 -24.07 20.69
CA SER A 256 0.66 -24.33 21.50
C SER A 256 0.67 -23.63 22.87
N LYS A 257 1.84 -23.30 23.42
CA LYS A 257 1.96 -22.51 24.66
C LYS A 257 1.38 -21.10 24.54
N HIS A 258 1.28 -20.59 23.31
CA HIS A 258 0.76 -19.28 22.97
C HIS A 258 -0.65 -19.33 22.37
N ASP A 259 -1.18 -20.54 22.11
CA ASP A 259 -2.51 -20.74 21.55
C ASP A 259 -3.61 -20.48 22.59
N LYS A 260 -4.30 -19.33 22.45
CA LYS A 260 -5.45 -18.97 23.29
C LYS A 260 -6.78 -19.50 22.76
N LEU A 261 -6.81 -20.00 21.53
CA LEU A 261 -8.00 -20.61 20.93
C LEU A 261 -8.08 -22.10 21.25
N GLY A 262 -6.94 -22.75 21.55
CA GLY A 262 -6.86 -24.17 21.87
C GLY A 262 -7.23 -25.05 20.67
N LEU A 263 -6.82 -24.63 19.46
CA LEU A 263 -7.08 -25.34 18.22
C LEU A 263 -5.84 -26.03 17.66
N LEU A 264 -4.63 -25.58 18.02
CA LEU A 264 -3.40 -26.27 17.65
C LEU A 264 -3.25 -27.55 18.49
N PRO A 265 -2.72 -28.64 17.92
CA PRO A 265 -2.20 -29.75 18.71
C PRO A 265 -1.10 -29.26 19.67
N ASP A 266 -0.97 -29.92 20.81
CA ASP A 266 -0.01 -29.55 21.87
C ASP A 266 1.42 -30.06 21.64
N ARG A 267 1.61 -30.88 20.61
CA ARG A 267 2.88 -31.52 20.25
C ARG A 267 2.92 -31.93 18.79
N GLY A 268 4.09 -32.37 18.33
CA GLY A 268 4.33 -32.77 16.95
C GLY A 268 4.72 -31.59 16.07
N TYR A 269 4.66 -31.81 14.76
CA TYR A 269 5.14 -30.85 13.77
C TYR A 269 4.13 -30.65 12.66
N LEU A 270 3.97 -29.40 12.22
CA LEU A 270 3.36 -29.07 10.94
C LEU A 270 4.44 -28.82 9.90
N TYR A 271 4.27 -29.38 8.71
CA TYR A 271 5.13 -29.19 7.55
C TYR A 271 4.32 -28.60 6.42
N PHE A 272 4.83 -27.55 5.81
CA PHE A 272 4.19 -26.85 4.70
C PHE A 272 5.10 -26.93 3.48
N PHE A 273 4.50 -27.33 2.36
CA PHE A 273 5.18 -27.44 1.07
C PHE A 273 4.35 -26.73 0.01
N VAL A 274 4.98 -25.98 -0.88
CA VAL A 274 4.32 -25.17 -1.91
C VAL A 274 4.82 -25.60 -3.29
N LYS A 275 3.94 -25.60 -4.29
CA LYS A 275 4.29 -25.94 -5.68
C LYS A 275 4.39 -24.71 -6.58
N ASP A 276 3.37 -23.86 -6.56
CA ASP A 276 3.23 -22.70 -7.46
C ASP A 276 2.49 -21.52 -6.79
N GLY A 277 2.84 -21.22 -5.53
CA GLY A 277 2.25 -20.14 -4.70
C GLY A 277 0.85 -20.44 -4.17
N ASP A 278 -0.02 -20.97 -5.02
CA ASP A 278 -1.44 -21.19 -4.71
C ASP A 278 -1.80 -22.67 -4.50
N LYS A 279 -0.82 -23.58 -4.66
CA LYS A 279 -0.98 -25.00 -4.35
C LYS A 279 0.10 -25.47 -3.42
N GLY A 280 -0.28 -26.34 -2.49
CA GLY A 280 0.65 -26.89 -1.53
C GLY A 280 0.11 -28.13 -0.83
N LEU A 281 0.90 -28.62 0.11
CA LEU A 281 0.60 -29.73 0.99
C LEU A 281 0.91 -29.32 2.42
N VAL A 282 0.05 -29.71 3.35
CA VAL A 282 0.29 -29.58 4.78
C VAL A 282 0.25 -30.96 5.39
N PHE A 283 1.31 -31.30 6.13
CA PHE A 283 1.39 -32.55 6.88
C PHE A 283 1.46 -32.25 8.37
N TYR A 284 0.74 -33.04 9.17
CA TYR A 284 0.87 -33.08 10.62
C TYR A 284 1.40 -34.44 11.03
N GLU A 285 2.47 -34.45 11.82
CA GLU A 285 3.03 -35.69 12.36
C GLU A 285 3.30 -35.51 13.86
N ASN A 286 2.65 -36.35 14.65
CA ASN A 286 2.83 -36.39 16.10
C ASN A 286 4.02 -37.28 16.47
N VAL A 287 5.21 -36.73 16.31
CA VAL A 287 6.48 -37.42 16.55
C VAL A 287 7.36 -36.60 17.49
N GLU A 288 8.20 -37.29 18.25
CA GLU A 288 9.22 -36.67 19.10
C GLU A 288 10.42 -36.21 18.25
N LYS A 289 11.12 -35.19 18.75
CA LYS A 289 12.29 -34.58 18.10
C LYS A 289 13.39 -35.59 17.71
N ASP A 290 13.60 -36.63 18.51
CA ASP A 290 14.61 -37.66 18.28
C ASP A 290 14.25 -38.63 17.13
N LYS A 291 13.00 -38.57 16.63
CA LYS A 291 12.51 -39.35 15.48
C LYS A 291 12.57 -38.59 14.16
N LEU A 292 13.06 -37.35 14.18
CA LEU A 292 13.24 -36.57 12.98
C LEU A 292 14.58 -36.88 12.32
N LYS A 293 14.56 -36.93 10.99
CA LYS A 293 15.73 -37.07 10.14
C LYS A 293 15.88 -35.81 9.28
N ARG A 294 17.09 -35.26 9.28
CA ARG A 294 17.45 -34.17 8.39
C ARG A 294 17.46 -34.59 6.93
N ILE A 295 16.82 -33.79 6.10
CA ILE A 295 16.84 -33.84 4.65
C ILE A 295 17.31 -32.48 4.16
N ASN A 296 18.31 -32.50 3.27
CA ASN A 296 18.79 -31.30 2.60
C ASN A 296 18.27 -31.33 1.16
N LYS A 297 17.45 -30.36 0.77
CA LYS A 297 16.88 -30.21 -0.57
C LYS A 297 16.99 -28.74 -1.00
N GLU A 298 17.89 -28.48 -1.94
CA GLU A 298 18.13 -27.16 -2.49
C GLU A 298 17.00 -26.75 -3.47
N HIS A 299 16.70 -25.46 -3.55
CA HIS A 299 15.58 -24.89 -4.32
C HIS A 299 16.10 -23.75 -5.21
N GLU A 300 15.68 -23.73 -6.48
CA GLU A 300 16.16 -22.74 -7.44
C GLU A 300 15.39 -21.41 -7.35
N ASP A 301 14.12 -21.45 -6.94
CA ASP A 301 13.24 -20.28 -6.93
C ASP A 301 12.69 -19.98 -5.52
N TRP A 302 11.44 -20.38 -5.25
CA TRP A 302 10.71 -20.00 -4.04
C TRP A 302 11.31 -20.66 -2.82
N TYR A 303 11.45 -19.87 -1.75
CA TYR A 303 11.94 -20.33 -0.45
C TYR A 303 13.37 -20.91 -0.49
N PHE A 304 14.22 -20.43 -1.42
CA PHE A 304 15.62 -20.86 -1.53
C PHE A 304 16.45 -20.55 -0.27
N ALA A 305 16.17 -19.42 0.37
CA ALA A 305 16.74 -19.02 1.64
C ALA A 305 15.80 -19.42 2.77
N GLY A 306 16.39 -19.82 3.90
CA GLY A 306 15.69 -20.21 5.10
C GLY A 306 16.04 -19.35 6.28
N ARG A 307 15.15 -19.32 7.27
CA ARG A 307 15.34 -18.57 8.51
C ARG A 307 14.74 -19.31 9.68
N ILE A 308 15.45 -19.31 10.79
CA ILE A 308 14.96 -19.91 12.03
C ILE A 308 13.88 -18.99 12.60
N ILE A 309 12.81 -19.58 13.12
CA ILE A 309 11.80 -18.84 13.88
C ILE A 309 12.32 -18.61 15.31
N GLY A 310 12.34 -17.35 15.72
CA GLY A 310 12.81 -16.87 17.01
C GLY A 310 11.71 -16.74 18.04
N ASP A 311 11.48 -15.50 18.48
CA ASP A 311 10.51 -15.20 19.52
C ASP A 311 9.11 -15.58 19.04
N ILE A 312 8.31 -16.15 19.94
CA ILE A 312 6.91 -16.51 19.71
C ILE A 312 6.10 -15.87 20.84
N TRP A 313 5.01 -15.18 20.49
CA TRP A 313 4.16 -14.54 21.49
C TRP A 313 2.69 -14.53 21.09
N PHE A 314 1.85 -14.32 22.09
CA PHE A 314 0.42 -14.10 21.89
C PHE A 314 0.12 -12.61 21.84
N GLU A 315 -0.77 -12.20 20.94
CA GLU A 315 -1.37 -10.87 20.94
C GLU A 315 -2.81 -10.90 20.43
N ASN A 316 -3.47 -9.74 20.52
CA ASN A 316 -4.77 -9.54 19.89
C ASN A 316 -4.62 -8.56 18.73
N GLU A 317 -5.11 -8.95 17.56
CA GLU A 317 -5.24 -8.09 16.40
C GLU A 317 -6.64 -7.48 16.37
N LEU A 318 -6.73 -6.18 16.18
CA LEU A 318 -8.00 -5.45 16.09
C LEU A 318 -8.35 -5.25 14.63
N ILE A 319 -9.62 -5.42 14.25
CA ILE A 319 -10.04 -5.12 12.87
C ILE A 319 -9.76 -3.65 12.48
N SER A 320 -9.76 -2.75 13.47
CA SER A 320 -9.41 -1.34 13.31
C SER A 320 -7.98 -1.11 12.83
N SER A 321 -7.05 -2.05 13.11
CA SER A 321 -5.67 -1.98 12.62
C SER A 321 -5.53 -2.19 11.11
N ARG A 322 -6.60 -2.66 10.43
CA ARG A 322 -6.66 -2.84 8.97
C ARG A 322 -7.17 -1.61 8.23
N TYR A 323 -7.34 -0.49 8.94
CA TYR A 323 -7.76 0.76 8.34
C TYR A 323 -6.73 1.84 8.59
N LYS A 324 -6.58 2.73 7.61
CA LYS A 324 -5.80 3.96 7.70
C LYS A 324 -6.70 5.16 7.49
N ILE A 325 -6.22 6.33 7.91
CA ILE A 325 -6.86 7.60 7.56
C ILE A 325 -6.26 8.06 6.23
N ASP A 326 -7.10 8.25 5.22
CA ASP A 326 -6.69 8.79 3.92
C ASP A 326 -6.41 10.30 4.02
N ASP A 327 -5.93 10.90 2.92
CA ASP A 327 -5.60 12.33 2.88
C ASP A 327 -6.83 13.24 3.06
N ASN A 328 -8.06 12.70 2.97
CA ASN A 328 -9.32 13.41 3.19
C ASN A 328 -9.84 13.27 4.65
N GLY A 329 -9.09 12.59 5.52
CA GLY A 329 -9.52 12.30 6.88
C GLY A 329 -10.54 11.16 6.98
N LEU A 330 -10.75 10.39 5.90
CA LEU A 330 -11.66 9.25 5.87
C LEU A 330 -10.94 7.97 6.27
N THR A 331 -11.60 7.13 7.07
CA THR A 331 -11.12 5.79 7.39
C THR A 331 -11.33 4.88 6.18
N VAL A 332 -10.24 4.35 5.62
CA VAL A 332 -10.22 3.47 4.45
C VAL A 332 -9.49 2.17 4.76
N TRP A 333 -9.87 1.09 4.07
CA TRP A 333 -9.19 -0.21 4.18
C TRP A 333 -7.73 -0.08 3.72
N ASP A 334 -6.82 -0.65 4.50
CA ASP A 334 -5.40 -0.70 4.18
C ASP A 334 -5.01 -2.11 3.73
N GLU A 335 -4.90 -2.30 2.41
CA GLU A 335 -4.60 -3.59 1.79
C GLU A 335 -3.22 -4.14 2.20
N LEU A 336 -2.30 -3.26 2.60
CA LEU A 336 -0.95 -3.62 3.02
C LEU A 336 -0.82 -3.85 4.53
N ALA A 337 -1.83 -3.51 5.33
CA ALA A 337 -1.71 -3.63 6.78
C ALA A 337 -1.45 -5.10 7.17
N GLY A 338 -0.33 -5.34 7.84
CA GLY A 338 0.07 -6.67 8.32
C GLY A 338 0.77 -7.54 7.28
N GLU A 339 1.14 -7.02 6.10
CA GLU A 339 1.96 -7.74 5.12
C GLU A 339 3.34 -8.10 5.68
N GLU A 340 3.85 -7.26 6.58
CA GLU A 340 5.18 -7.34 7.18
C GLU A 340 5.30 -8.35 8.31
N THR A 341 4.26 -9.17 8.51
CA THR A 341 4.13 -9.91 9.75
C THR A 341 3.81 -11.38 9.51
N SER A 342 4.60 -12.25 10.14
CA SER A 342 4.33 -13.69 10.16
C SER A 342 3.51 -14.10 11.39
N LYS A 343 2.53 -15.00 11.19
CA LYS A 343 1.56 -15.36 12.24
C LYS A 343 0.81 -16.67 12.00
N ILE A 344 0.23 -17.20 13.08
CA ILE A 344 -0.88 -18.15 13.08
C ILE A 344 -2.11 -17.44 13.67
N TYR A 345 -3.30 -17.70 13.10
CA TYR A 345 -4.56 -17.01 13.41
C TYR A 345 -4.52 -15.51 13.11
N GLY A 346 -5.56 -14.78 13.52
CA GLY A 346 -5.70 -13.37 13.23
C GLY A 346 -6.41 -13.06 11.92
N ILE A 347 -6.19 -11.84 11.46
CA ILE A 347 -6.71 -11.32 10.20
C ILE A 347 -5.69 -11.63 9.12
N PHE A 348 -6.02 -12.49 8.16
CA PHE A 348 -5.07 -12.78 7.10
C PHE A 348 -4.87 -11.60 6.15
N THR A 349 -3.71 -11.56 5.51
CA THR A 349 -3.33 -10.49 4.58
C THR A 349 -3.27 -11.02 3.16
N ASN A 350 -4.03 -10.36 2.29
CA ASN A 350 -3.90 -10.50 0.85
C ASN A 350 -3.96 -9.07 0.27
N VAL A 351 -2.83 -8.62 -0.29
CA VAL A 351 -2.63 -7.23 -0.73
C VAL A 351 -3.42 -6.88 -2.00
N GLN A 352 -4.12 -7.87 -2.57
CA GLN A 352 -4.94 -7.73 -3.77
C GLN A 352 -6.44 -7.91 -3.47
N ALA A 353 -6.82 -8.18 -2.21
CA ALA A 353 -8.18 -8.49 -1.80
C ALA A 353 -8.85 -7.31 -1.07
N THR A 354 -10.13 -7.10 -1.38
CA THR A 354 -10.96 -6.09 -0.74
C THR A 354 -11.37 -6.48 0.68
N GLU A 355 -11.75 -5.51 1.51
CA GLU A 355 -12.30 -5.73 2.87
C GLU A 355 -13.39 -6.81 2.89
N ASN A 356 -14.31 -6.79 1.92
CA ASN A 356 -15.43 -7.72 1.87
C ASN A 356 -14.98 -9.16 1.58
N GLU A 357 -13.96 -9.34 0.74
CA GLU A 357 -13.39 -10.66 0.43
C GLU A 357 -12.66 -11.23 1.64
N ILE A 358 -11.84 -10.41 2.31
CA ILE A 358 -11.16 -10.76 3.55
C ILE A 358 -12.16 -11.19 4.64
N LYS A 359 -13.17 -10.35 4.92
CA LYS A 359 -14.21 -10.65 5.92
C LYS A 359 -15.03 -11.89 5.56
N LYS A 360 -15.30 -12.14 4.27
CA LYS A 360 -16.02 -13.33 3.84
C LYS A 360 -15.19 -14.60 4.06
N MET A 361 -13.91 -14.55 3.77
CA MET A 361 -13.00 -15.68 4.00
C MET A 361 -12.84 -15.98 5.50
N MET A 362 -12.63 -14.97 6.33
CA MET A 362 -12.45 -15.13 7.79
C MET A 362 -13.66 -15.73 8.51
N LYS A 363 -14.87 -15.64 7.94
CA LYS A 363 -16.06 -16.25 8.55
C LYS A 363 -16.04 -17.77 8.54
N ASN A 364 -15.36 -18.36 7.54
CA ASN A 364 -15.43 -19.80 7.28
C ASN A 364 -14.07 -20.49 7.40
N LYS A 365 -12.99 -19.73 7.53
CA LYS A 365 -11.62 -20.24 7.48
C LYS A 365 -10.77 -19.65 8.58
N ILE A 366 -9.83 -20.45 9.04
CA ILE A 366 -8.80 -20.11 10.00
C ILE A 366 -7.47 -19.95 9.25
N LEU A 367 -6.74 -18.90 9.57
CA LEU A 367 -5.36 -18.73 9.11
C LEU A 367 -4.45 -19.70 9.87
N LEU A 368 -3.98 -20.74 9.18
CA LEU A 368 -3.09 -21.75 9.76
C LEU A 368 -1.64 -21.26 9.77
N LEU A 369 -1.23 -20.53 8.74
CA LEU A 369 0.08 -19.90 8.66
C LEU A 369 0.01 -18.68 7.72
N GLN A 370 0.57 -17.56 8.13
CA GLN A 370 0.97 -16.46 7.26
C GLN A 370 2.47 -16.26 7.41
N VAL A 371 3.16 -16.19 6.27
CA VAL A 371 4.56 -15.81 6.17
C VAL A 371 4.59 -14.46 5.44
N GLY A 372 4.95 -13.41 6.17
CA GLY A 372 5.00 -12.04 5.68
C GLY A 372 6.36 -11.64 5.12
N SER A 373 6.49 -10.37 4.77
CA SER A 373 7.73 -9.81 4.23
C SER A 373 8.88 -9.76 5.26
N ASP A 374 8.60 -9.96 6.55
CA ASP A 374 9.62 -10.19 7.59
C ASP A 374 10.48 -11.45 7.34
N PHE A 375 9.93 -12.43 6.62
CA PHE A 375 10.65 -13.63 6.18
C PHE A 375 10.87 -13.68 4.67
N LEU A 376 9.91 -13.19 3.87
CA LEU A 376 9.97 -13.30 2.40
C LEU A 376 10.71 -12.14 1.73
N GLY A 377 10.98 -11.04 2.44
CA GLY A 377 11.45 -9.77 1.90
C GLY A 377 10.37 -9.00 1.14
N THR A 378 9.54 -9.69 0.35
CA THR A 378 8.39 -9.14 -0.37
C THR A 378 7.25 -10.14 -0.44
N GLY A 379 6.00 -9.64 -0.50
CA GLY A 379 4.81 -10.48 -0.64
C GLY A 379 4.43 -11.22 0.65
N VAL A 380 3.33 -11.95 0.57
CA VAL A 380 2.74 -12.68 1.70
C VAL A 380 2.24 -14.03 1.21
N GLN A 381 2.67 -15.11 1.87
CA GLN A 381 2.12 -16.45 1.68
C GLN A 381 1.19 -16.79 2.84
N CYS A 382 -0.09 -17.05 2.53
CA CYS A 382 -1.09 -17.51 3.48
C CYS A 382 -1.47 -18.97 3.23
N VAL A 383 -1.76 -19.69 4.31
CA VAL A 383 -2.32 -21.05 4.32
C VAL A 383 -3.55 -21.07 5.22
N TYR A 384 -4.68 -21.47 4.67
CA TYR A 384 -5.97 -21.50 5.36
C TYR A 384 -6.46 -22.93 5.58
N ILE A 385 -7.28 -23.12 6.60
CA ILE A 385 -7.96 -24.37 6.90
C ILE A 385 -9.36 -24.08 7.46
N GLU A 386 -10.34 -24.95 7.20
CA GLU A 386 -11.63 -24.88 7.89
C GLU A 386 -11.48 -25.33 9.35
N GLU A 387 -12.28 -24.77 10.26
CA GLU A 387 -12.16 -25.07 11.69
C GLU A 387 -12.38 -26.55 11.99
N ASP A 388 -13.38 -27.18 11.38
CA ASP A 388 -13.69 -28.60 11.58
C ASP A 388 -12.52 -29.51 11.12
N ASN A 389 -11.84 -29.14 10.04
CA ASN A 389 -10.66 -29.83 9.52
C ASN A 389 -9.48 -29.68 10.48
N LEU A 390 -9.24 -28.47 11.03
CA LEU A 390 -8.21 -28.28 12.05
C LEU A 390 -8.49 -29.10 13.31
N ARG A 391 -9.74 -29.12 13.78
CA ARG A 391 -10.17 -29.88 14.97
C ARG A 391 -10.05 -31.39 14.78
N SER A 392 -10.32 -31.88 13.58
CA SER A 392 -10.19 -33.30 13.21
C SER A 392 -8.78 -33.69 12.76
N MET A 393 -7.85 -32.72 12.72
CA MET A 393 -6.48 -32.89 12.21
C MET A 393 -6.42 -33.35 10.75
N ASP A 394 -7.41 -32.97 9.93
CA ASP A 394 -7.41 -33.20 8.49
C ASP A 394 -6.81 -31.98 7.75
N PHE A 395 -5.55 -32.10 7.38
CA PHE A 395 -4.82 -31.06 6.65
C PHE A 395 -4.87 -31.23 5.12
N SER A 396 -5.68 -32.16 4.61
CA SER A 396 -5.79 -32.44 3.17
C SER A 396 -6.51 -31.34 2.38
N GLN A 397 -7.29 -30.50 3.06
CA GLN A 397 -8.09 -29.41 2.48
C GLN A 397 -7.53 -28.01 2.81
N CYS A 398 -6.21 -27.91 3.04
CA CYS A 398 -5.57 -26.61 3.20
C CYS A 398 -5.56 -25.82 1.88
N ILE A 399 -5.74 -24.51 1.98
CA ILE A 399 -5.79 -23.59 0.83
C ILE A 399 -4.60 -22.67 0.91
N PHE A 400 -3.84 -22.58 -0.19
CA PHE A 400 -2.68 -21.72 -0.31
C PHE A 400 -3.03 -20.50 -1.14
N ASP A 401 -2.44 -19.37 -0.78
CA ASP A 401 -2.67 -18.08 -1.44
C ASP A 401 -1.41 -17.24 -1.28
N TYR A 402 -0.83 -16.82 -2.39
CA TYR A 402 0.29 -15.89 -2.42
C TYR A 402 -0.16 -14.55 -3.01
N SER A 403 0.21 -13.45 -2.36
CA SER A 403 -0.09 -12.11 -2.86
C SER A 403 1.13 -11.20 -2.75
N GLN A 404 1.30 -10.32 -3.74
CA GLN A 404 2.38 -9.35 -3.81
C GLN A 404 1.88 -8.08 -4.52
N THR A 405 2.47 -6.94 -4.15
CA THR A 405 2.20 -5.60 -4.70
C THR A 405 2.78 -5.37 -6.08
#